data_AF-A0A4U9TWB7-F1
#
_entry.id   AF-A0A4U9TWB7-F1
#
_cell.length_a   1.000
_cell.length_b   1.000
_cell.length_c   1.000
_cell.angle_alpha   90.00
_cell.angle_beta   90.00
_cell.angle_gamma   90.00
#
_symmetry.space_group_name_H-M   'P 1'
#
loop_
_entity.id
_entity.type
_entity.pdbx_description
1 polymer ?
#
loop_
_entity_poly.entity_id
_entity_poly.type
_entity_poly.pdbx_seq_one_letter_code
_entity_poly.pdbx_strand_id
1 'polypeptide(L)'
;MKDPLTRHQHACRHWPPYCPHCRCWHGLRPTATVTVKVTVVAPLPCMINDDRPIEVEFGDVMTTRVDGDNYKMPVNYTLSCTGPASNAMKLQVKGTGAAF
;
A
#
# COMPACT_ATOMS: atom_id res chain seq x y z
N MET A 1 17.62 5.73 25.91
CA MET A 1 16.93 6.20 27.13
C MET A 1 17.66 7.39 27.71
N LYS A 2 17.18 8.59 27.41
CA LYS A 2 17.14 9.80 28.26
C LYS A 2 17.05 11.03 27.36
N ASP A 3 15.83 11.50 27.18
CA ASP A 3 15.50 12.80 26.60
C ASP A 3 16.29 13.94 27.26
N PRO A 4 16.60 15.03 26.53
CA PRO A 4 17.20 16.25 27.11
C PRO A 4 16.17 17.13 27.84
N LEU A 5 14.91 16.70 27.97
CA LEU A 5 13.77 17.55 28.31
C LEU A 5 13.38 17.60 29.79
N THR A 6 14.25 17.22 30.73
CA THR A 6 13.95 17.22 32.18
C THR A 6 14.63 18.34 32.98
N ARG A 7 15.22 19.36 32.34
CA ARG A 7 15.89 20.47 33.06
C ARG A 7 15.03 21.73 33.29
N HIS A 8 13.70 21.67 33.23
CA HIS A 8 12.87 22.85 33.53
C HIS A 8 11.75 22.64 34.54
N GLN A 9 11.74 21.51 35.25
CA GLN A 9 10.84 21.31 36.37
C GLN A 9 11.65 21.01 37.63
N HIS A 10 11.18 21.56 38.75
CA HIS A 10 11.68 21.37 40.12
C HIS A 10 12.76 22.33 40.62
N ALA A 11 12.46 23.62 40.70
CA ALA A 11 12.91 24.43 41.84
C ALA A 11 12.05 25.70 42.09
N CYS A 12 10.73 25.58 42.13
CA CYS A 12 9.96 26.46 43.02
C CYS A 12 10.05 25.85 44.43
N ARG A 13 11.21 25.93 45.07
CA ARG A 13 11.34 25.61 46.49
C ARG A 13 11.27 26.90 47.31
N HIS A 14 10.08 27.12 47.87
CA HIS A 14 9.76 27.66 49.21
C HIS A 14 10.30 29.06 49.65
N TRP A 15 9.34 29.88 50.09
CA TRP A 15 9.24 31.26 50.69
C TRP A 15 10.26 31.69 51.79
N PRO A 16 10.37 32.98 52.27
CA PRO A 16 9.32 34.05 52.46
C PRO A 16 9.78 35.55 52.29
N PRO A 17 8.99 36.61 52.65
CA PRO A 17 7.53 36.79 52.80
C PRO A 17 6.97 37.87 51.84
N TYR A 18 5.63 38.00 51.73
CA TYR A 18 4.86 38.97 50.91
C TYR A 18 4.42 38.50 49.51
N CYS A 19 3.17 38.00 49.53
CA CYS A 19 2.13 37.87 48.50
C CYS A 19 2.02 39.06 47.50
N PRO A 20 1.19 39.05 46.42
CA PRO A 20 -0.14 38.41 46.36
C PRO A 20 -0.64 37.86 44.99
N HIS A 21 0.15 37.79 43.92
CA HIS A 21 -0.39 37.43 42.60
C HIS A 21 0.01 36.02 42.16
N CYS A 22 -0.75 35.03 42.63
CA CYS A 22 -0.87 33.77 41.90
C CYS A 22 -1.67 34.04 40.61
N ARG A 23 -1.00 34.53 39.55
CA ARG A 23 -1.58 34.35 38.22
C ARG A 23 -1.47 32.87 37.90
N CYS A 24 -2.58 32.15 38.00
CA CYS A 24 -2.74 30.87 37.34
C CYS A 24 -2.41 31.10 35.87
N TRP A 25 -1.22 30.67 35.47
CA TRP A 25 -0.74 30.81 34.12
C TRP A 25 -1.72 30.03 33.25
N HIS A 26 -2.54 30.74 32.46
CA HIS A 26 -3.44 30.14 31.49
C HIS A 26 -2.64 29.10 30.71
N GLY A 27 -3.03 27.84 30.85
CA GLY A 27 -2.21 26.69 30.45
C GLY A 27 -1.71 26.84 29.02
N LEU A 28 -0.41 27.06 28.88
CA LEU A 28 0.25 26.97 27.59
C LEU A 28 0.07 25.52 27.13
N ARG A 29 -0.79 25.28 26.14
CA ARG A 29 -0.82 24.01 25.43
C ARG A 29 0.45 23.97 24.59
N PRO A 30 1.46 23.15 24.93
CA PRO A 30 2.68 23.12 24.17
C PRO A 30 2.36 22.49 22.81
N THR A 31 2.55 23.26 21.75
CA THR A 31 2.44 22.74 20.39
C THR A 31 3.74 22.05 20.04
N ALA A 32 3.66 20.81 19.58
CA ALA A 32 4.81 20.05 19.10
C ALA A 32 4.71 19.90 17.58
N THR A 33 5.83 20.14 16.90
CA THR A 33 5.94 19.91 15.46
C THR A 33 6.29 18.45 15.22
N VAL A 34 5.45 17.75 14.46
CA VAL A 34 5.70 16.37 14.03
C VAL A 34 6.10 16.39 12.55
N THR A 35 7.26 15.82 12.24
CA THR A 35 7.72 15.65 10.87
C THR A 35 7.56 14.20 10.47
N VAL A 36 6.72 13.93 9.46
CA VAL A 36 6.52 12.59 8.90
C VAL A 36 7.26 12.49 7.58
N LYS A 37 8.10 11.46 7.45
CA LYS A 37 8.74 11.07 6.18
C LYS A 37 8.24 9.69 5.80
N VAL A 38 7.77 9.55 4.56
CA VAL A 38 7.25 8.29 4.01
C VAL A 38 7.87 8.05 2.66
N THR A 39 8.14 6.78 2.34
CA THR A 39 8.52 6.33 1.01
C THR A 39 7.35 5.54 0.44
N VAL A 40 6.85 5.93 -0.74
CA VAL A 40 5.81 5.20 -1.46
C VAL A 40 6.48 4.44 -2.61
N VAL A 41 6.35 3.12 -2.60
CA VAL A 41 6.81 2.27 -3.71
C VAL A 41 5.60 1.97 -4.58
N ALA A 42 5.56 2.55 -5.79
CA ALA A 42 4.55 2.21 -6.76
C ALA A 42 4.80 0.77 -7.27
N PRO A 43 3.74 0.01 -7.59
CA PRO A 43 3.89 -1.25 -8.32
C PRO A 43 4.63 -0.99 -9.63
N LEU A 44 5.52 -1.89 -10.03
CA LEU A 44 6.16 -1.83 -11.34
C LEU A 44 5.08 -1.81 -12.43
N PRO A 45 5.13 -0.87 -13.39
CA PRO A 45 4.22 -0.88 -14.51
C PRO A 45 4.59 -2.04 -15.45
N CYS A 46 3.67 -2.97 -15.60
CA CYS A 46 3.74 -4.06 -16.57
C CYS A 46 2.49 -4.00 -17.45
N MET A 47 2.68 -4.01 -18.76
CA MET A 47 1.61 -4.10 -19.74
C MET A 47 1.49 -5.55 -20.19
N ILE A 48 0.27 -6.09 -20.14
CA ILE A 48 -0.06 -7.43 -20.65
C ILE A 48 -0.59 -7.23 -22.06
N ASN A 49 -0.01 -7.94 -23.03
CA ASN A 49 -0.47 -7.92 -24.42
C ASN A 49 -0.62 -6.52 -25.03
N ASP A 50 0.30 -5.61 -24.68
CA ASP A 50 0.26 -4.19 -25.06
C ASP A 50 -1.09 -3.50 -24.75
N ASP A 51 -1.71 -3.86 -23.62
CA ASP A 51 -3.04 -3.39 -23.18
C ASP A 51 -4.18 -3.69 -24.15
N ARG A 52 -3.99 -4.66 -25.06
CA ARG A 52 -5.04 -5.18 -25.94
C ARG A 52 -5.69 -6.45 -25.38
N PRO A 53 -6.96 -6.71 -25.70
CA PRO A 53 -7.59 -8.00 -25.39
C PRO A 53 -6.76 -9.18 -25.92
N ILE A 54 -6.66 -10.24 -25.11
CA ILE A 54 -6.12 -11.52 -25.58
C ILE A 54 -7.31 -12.28 -26.16
N GLU A 55 -7.30 -12.46 -27.48
CA GLU A 55 -8.33 -13.21 -28.21
C GLU A 55 -7.87 -14.66 -28.41
N VAL A 56 -8.77 -15.60 -28.16
CA VAL A 56 -8.52 -17.03 -28.33
C VAL A 56 -9.66 -17.59 -29.17
N GLU A 57 -9.35 -17.94 -30.40
CA GLU A 57 -10.31 -18.48 -31.36
C GLU A 57 -10.39 -20.00 -31.26
N PHE A 58 -11.56 -20.51 -30.91
CA PHE A 58 -11.80 -21.95 -30.79
C PHE A 58 -12.20 -22.61 -32.12
N GLY A 59 -12.61 -21.82 -33.12
CA GLY A 59 -13.10 -22.31 -34.40
C GLY A 59 -14.38 -23.15 -34.26
N ASP A 60 -14.52 -24.18 -35.09
CA ASP A 60 -15.68 -25.08 -35.07
C ASP A 60 -15.60 -26.08 -33.90
N VAL A 61 -16.48 -25.91 -32.92
CA VAL A 61 -16.58 -26.77 -31.73
C VAL A 61 -17.83 -27.63 -31.80
N MET A 62 -17.67 -28.94 -31.61
CA MET A 62 -18.78 -29.87 -31.48
C MET A 62 -19.07 -30.14 -30.01
N THR A 63 -20.28 -29.82 -29.55
CA THR A 63 -20.69 -29.97 -28.14
C THR A 63 -20.52 -31.39 -27.60
N THR A 64 -20.75 -32.41 -28.43
CA THR A 64 -20.60 -33.83 -28.08
C THR A 64 -19.15 -34.27 -27.84
N ARG A 65 -18.17 -33.40 -28.15
CA ARG A 65 -16.74 -33.67 -28.01
C ARG A 65 -16.06 -32.72 -27.03
N VAL A 66 -16.81 -31.92 -26.27
CA VAL A 66 -16.26 -31.08 -25.19
C VAL A 66 -16.10 -31.96 -23.95
N ASP A 67 -14.93 -32.59 -23.82
CA ASP A 67 -14.61 -33.58 -22.77
C ASP A 67 -13.53 -33.09 -21.78
N GLY A 68 -13.04 -31.86 -21.95
CA GLY A 68 -12.00 -31.28 -21.12
C GLY A 68 -10.58 -31.51 -21.64
N ASP A 69 -10.40 -32.22 -22.75
CA ASP A 69 -9.10 -32.35 -23.45
C ASP A 69 -9.17 -31.82 -24.88
N ASN A 70 -10.24 -32.14 -25.60
CA ASN A 70 -10.48 -31.59 -26.92
C ASN A 70 -10.70 -30.07 -26.87
N TYR A 71 -10.28 -29.38 -27.93
CA TYR A 71 -10.41 -27.94 -28.12
C TYR A 71 -9.67 -27.07 -27.09
N LYS A 72 -8.72 -27.62 -26.32
CA LYS A 72 -7.79 -26.81 -25.50
C LYS A 72 -6.99 -25.88 -26.40
N MET A 73 -7.17 -24.57 -26.19
CA MET A 73 -6.41 -23.55 -26.90
C MET A 73 -5.36 -22.91 -25.98
N PRO A 74 -4.13 -22.69 -26.47
CA PRO A 74 -3.14 -21.94 -25.72
C PRO A 74 -3.58 -20.47 -25.61
N VAL A 75 -3.44 -19.89 -24.41
CA VAL A 75 -3.66 -18.46 -24.19
C VAL A 75 -2.32 -17.75 -24.31
N ASN A 76 -2.00 -17.29 -25.53
CA ASN A 76 -0.74 -16.60 -25.80
C ASN A 76 -0.81 -15.14 -25.36
N TYR A 77 0.18 -14.66 -24.61
CA TYR A 77 0.28 -13.28 -24.14
C TYR A 77 1.73 -12.79 -24.12
N THR A 78 1.91 -11.47 -24.17
CA THR A 78 3.22 -10.82 -23.96
C THR A 78 3.22 -10.05 -22.65
N LEU A 79 4.41 -9.87 -22.07
CA LEU A 79 4.64 -9.04 -20.90
C LEU A 79 5.73 -8.02 -21.20
N SER A 80 5.41 -6.73 -21.02
CA SER A 80 6.36 -5.64 -21.14
C SER A 80 6.39 -4.85 -19.83
N CYS A 81 7.50 -4.95 -19.09
CA CYS A 81 7.69 -4.28 -17.81
C CYS A 81 8.91 -3.34 -17.86
N THR A 82 8.78 -2.10 -17.39
CA THR A 82 9.90 -1.15 -17.34
C THR A 82 10.50 -1.11 -15.92
N GLY A 83 11.63 -1.79 -15.70
CA GLY A 83 12.35 -1.82 -14.42
C GLY A 83 13.15 -3.12 -14.24
N PRO A 84 13.92 -3.29 -13.14
CA PRO A 84 14.60 -4.55 -12.86
C PRO A 84 13.53 -5.63 -12.67
N ALA A 85 13.38 -6.50 -13.68
CA ALA A 85 12.39 -7.55 -13.70
C ALA A 85 12.63 -8.48 -12.51
N SER A 86 11.82 -8.33 -11.46
CA SER A 86 11.60 -9.44 -10.54
C SER A 86 10.87 -10.52 -11.33
N ASN A 87 11.60 -11.56 -11.75
CA ASN A 87 11.07 -12.69 -12.53
C ASN A 87 9.99 -13.51 -11.79
N ALA A 88 9.66 -13.15 -10.53
CA ALA A 88 8.64 -13.78 -9.71
C ALA A 88 7.27 -13.09 -9.89
N MET A 89 6.72 -13.10 -11.11
CA MET A 89 5.35 -12.64 -11.36
C MET A 89 4.36 -13.80 -11.25
N LYS A 90 3.13 -13.52 -10.80
CA LYS A 90 2.01 -14.47 -10.79
C LYS A 90 0.88 -13.92 -11.65
N LEU A 91 0.30 -14.78 -12.50
CA LEU A 91 -0.89 -14.45 -13.26
C LEU A 91 -2.12 -15.03 -12.57
N GLN A 92 -3.20 -14.25 -12.57
CA GLN A 92 -4.49 -14.67 -12.05
C GLN A 92 -5.56 -14.41 -13.10
N VAL A 93 -6.31 -15.46 -13.45
CA VAL A 93 -7.51 -15.34 -14.27
C VAL A 93 -8.70 -15.13 -13.34
N LYS A 94 -9.55 -14.15 -13.64
CA LYS A 94 -10.81 -13.89 -12.92
C LYS A 94 -11.95 -13.83 -13.93
N GLY A 95 -13.04 -14.50 -13.61
CA GLY A 95 -14.25 -14.52 -14.43
C GLY A 95 -15.37 -15.27 -13.72
N THR A 96 -16.56 -15.20 -14.30
CA THR A 96 -17.69 -16.04 -13.89
C THR A 96 -17.53 -17.42 -14.50
N GLY A 97 -17.56 -18.46 -13.67
CA GLY A 97 -17.55 -19.84 -14.14
C GLY A 97 -18.81 -20.20 -14.94
N ALA A 98 -18.69 -21.22 -15.79
CA ALA A 98 -19.83 -21.83 -16.45
C ALA A 98 -20.78 -22.49 -15.43
N ALA A 99 -22.08 -22.50 -15.73
CA ALA A 99 -23.14 -23.03 -14.86
C ALA A 99 -23.63 -24.44 -15.23
N PHE A 100 -22.98 -25.07 -16.22
CA PHE A 100 -23.40 -26.34 -16.81
C PHE A 100 -22.47 -27.50 -16.41
#